data_AF-A0A7S0XPS8-F1
#
_entry.id   AF-A0A7S0XPS8-F1
#
_cell.length_a   1.000
_cell.length_b   1.000
_cell.length_c   1.000
_cell.angle_alpha   90.00
_cell.angle_beta   90.00
_cell.angle_gamma   90.00
#
_symmetry.space_group_name_H-M   'P 1'
#
loop_
_entity.id
_entity.type
_entity.pdbx_description
1 polymer ?
#
loop_
_entity_poly.entity_id
_entity_poly.type
_entity_poly.pdbx_seq_one_letter_code
_entity_poly.pdbx_strand_id
1 'polypeptide(L)'
;KEVANKCIQCNDDLECAGKKVLQRVEEMLCDRHVGQLQDDIEARILMMRSLGSMRWILEWGCEDMRIGLKVYSLTSTSRSYKSTMVTARLREKVQMVKEKLDAEGNILDNRETKNFKRALKEPYAGSDNIILDQAKGDTYSVSIERGIRLLGFRKRVDVVRPELNLKPSQVMLPAEDDVEGSKVAFAALWEEMLRADLVAVCVAKMRAVGEPRMVALVPQRREANSSGVCIAPDCLWVVTLPYRDDFRIVPPKVLPSAAVPPSDAVEAARRVINGMQVSVDPHPSDFPNPDHARYVATLESLSLNTFKNQEDIERADKALETLPFSDKIHYKVVSWKASVDADFDEHFSNPPKKRAREPSSSAPKEKKAKKDPGSLPVFETMDDVLSAKLDTLRDYCRAKDIRVSGSKGDTQKRVADHWLANNA
;
A
#
# COMPACT_ATOMS: atom_id res chain seq x y z
N LYS A 1 -4.12 44.37 6.04
CA LYS A 1 -4.97 45.15 5.11
C LYS A 1 -5.68 46.30 5.83
N GLU A 2 -6.34 46.08 6.98
CA GLU A 2 -6.91 47.20 7.78
C GLU A 2 -5.87 48.18 8.34
N VAL A 3 -4.70 47.70 8.77
CA VAL A 3 -3.62 48.57 9.28
C VAL A 3 -3.02 49.44 8.17
N ALA A 4 -2.89 48.88 6.96
CA ALA A 4 -2.38 49.60 5.79
C ALA A 4 -3.33 50.72 5.34
N ASN A 5 -4.65 50.53 5.48
CA ASN A 5 -5.64 51.54 5.11
C ASN A 5 -5.74 52.69 6.11
N LYS A 6 -5.31 52.52 7.37
CA LYS A 6 -5.26 53.61 8.37
C LYS A 6 -4.03 54.52 8.22
N CYS A 7 -2.94 54.03 7.65
CA CYS A 7 -1.69 54.80 7.52
C CYS A 7 -1.63 55.71 6.28
N ILE A 8 -2.54 55.55 5.31
CA ILE A 8 -2.53 56.35 4.06
C ILE A 8 -2.97 57.81 4.30
N GLN A 9 -3.49 58.15 5.48
CA GLN A 9 -3.90 59.52 5.83
C GLN A 9 -2.78 60.40 6.43
N CYS A 10 -1.60 59.84 6.75
CA CYS A 10 -0.49 60.60 7.31
C CYS A 10 0.80 60.30 6.51
N ASN A 11 1.25 61.28 5.73
CA ASN A 11 2.32 61.12 4.74
C ASN A 11 3.75 61.01 5.35
N ASP A 12 3.87 60.99 6.68
CA ASP A 12 5.14 60.84 7.40
C ASP A 12 5.35 59.42 7.99
N ASP A 13 4.39 58.50 7.81
CA ASP A 13 4.38 57.22 8.52
C ASP A 13 4.85 56.01 7.71
N LEU A 14 5.23 56.14 6.43
CA LEU A 14 5.64 54.97 5.63
C LEU A 14 6.97 54.35 6.10
N GLU A 15 7.96 55.16 6.50
CA GLU A 15 9.20 54.64 7.08
C GLU A 15 8.98 54.07 8.48
N CYS A 16 8.10 54.67 9.28
CA CYS A 16 7.75 54.20 10.62
C CYS A 16 6.95 52.88 10.56
N ALA A 17 6.04 52.75 9.59
CA ALA A 17 5.31 51.53 9.31
C ALA A 17 6.22 50.44 8.74
N GLY A 18 7.15 50.79 7.85
CA GLY A 18 8.17 49.88 7.34
C GLY A 18 9.08 49.34 8.44
N LYS A 19 9.56 50.21 9.34
CA LYS A 19 10.35 49.82 10.52
C LYS A 19 9.54 48.99 11.52
N LYS A 20 8.26 49.30 11.76
CA LYS A 20 7.38 48.48 12.61
C LYS A 20 7.07 47.11 12.01
N VAL A 21 6.92 47.01 10.69
CA VAL A 21 6.76 45.73 9.99
C VAL A 21 8.05 44.93 10.05
N LEU A 22 9.20 45.56 9.81
CA LEU A 22 10.52 44.92 9.94
C LEU A 22 10.78 44.44 11.36
N GLN A 23 10.51 45.27 12.37
CA GLN A 23 10.69 44.92 13.78
C GLN A 23 9.74 43.78 14.21
N ARG A 24 8.50 43.77 13.70
CA ARG A 24 7.55 42.67 13.95
C ARG A 24 7.93 41.40 13.18
N VAL A 25 8.52 41.54 12.01
CA VAL A 25 9.09 40.41 11.24
C VAL A 25 10.34 39.88 11.94
N GLU A 26 11.20 40.74 12.49
CA GLU A 26 12.36 40.38 13.30
C GLU A 26 11.95 39.71 14.61
N GLU A 27 10.97 40.24 15.35
CA GLU A 27 10.39 39.58 16.54
C GLU A 27 9.79 38.21 16.17
N MET A 28 9.03 38.12 15.07
CA MET A 28 8.52 36.83 14.57
C MET A 28 9.64 35.89 14.07
N LEU A 29 10.80 36.40 13.64
CA LEU A 29 11.93 35.59 13.19
C LEU A 29 12.81 35.15 14.37
N CYS A 30 12.89 35.94 15.43
CA CYS A 30 13.66 35.65 16.64
C CYS A 30 13.05 34.51 17.47
N ASP A 31 11.73 34.35 17.45
CA ASP A 31 11.03 33.30 18.21
C ASP A 31 10.83 31.99 17.43
N ARG A 32 11.06 31.98 16.11
CA ARG A 32 10.81 30.80 15.26
C ARG A 32 12.07 29.97 15.06
N HIS A 33 11.94 28.67 15.29
CA HIS A 33 13.00 27.72 14.97
C HIS A 33 13.18 27.62 13.44
N VAL A 34 14.41 27.40 12.96
CA VAL A 34 14.73 27.32 11.52
C VAL A 34 13.81 26.34 10.78
N GLY A 35 13.44 25.21 11.39
CA GLY A 35 12.51 24.25 10.80
C GLY A 35 11.12 24.83 10.55
N GLN A 36 10.56 25.61 11.50
CA GLN A 36 9.25 26.24 11.34
C GLN A 36 9.26 27.28 10.20
N LEU A 37 10.38 27.97 10.01
CA LEU A 37 10.55 28.91 8.89
C LEU A 37 10.61 28.17 7.55
N GLN A 38 11.30 27.02 7.49
CA GLN A 38 11.33 26.18 6.30
C GLN A 38 9.93 25.72 5.92
N ASP A 39 9.16 25.19 6.87
CA ASP A 39 7.77 24.75 6.63
C ASP A 39 6.89 25.89 6.12
N ASP A 40 6.97 27.07 6.74
CA ASP A 40 6.20 28.26 6.34
C ASP A 40 6.56 28.73 4.92
N ILE A 41 7.84 28.63 4.54
CA ILE A 41 8.34 28.98 3.21
C ILE A 41 7.85 27.96 2.17
N GLU A 42 8.01 26.67 2.45
CA GLU A 42 7.60 25.59 1.55
C GLU A 42 6.10 25.63 1.27
N ALA A 43 5.28 25.86 2.30
CA ALA A 43 3.84 26.00 2.19
C ALA A 43 3.40 27.17 1.28
N ARG A 44 4.25 28.21 1.12
CA ARG A 44 3.97 29.37 0.27
C ARG A 44 4.53 29.24 -1.13
N ILE A 45 5.64 28.53 -1.31
CA ILE A 45 6.26 28.30 -2.62
C ILE A 45 5.42 27.32 -3.45
N LEU A 46 4.89 26.27 -2.81
CA LEU A 46 4.18 25.20 -3.51
C LEU A 46 2.72 25.58 -3.75
N MET A 47 2.39 25.90 -5.01
CA MET A 47 0.99 26.07 -5.41
C MET A 47 0.29 24.71 -5.52
N MET A 48 -0.94 24.62 -5.00
CA MET A 48 -1.76 23.42 -5.12
C MET A 48 -2.05 23.09 -6.59
N ARG A 49 -1.77 21.84 -6.99
CA ARG A 49 -2.04 21.33 -8.34
C ARG A 49 -3.09 20.22 -8.25
N SER A 50 -4.26 20.47 -8.84
CA SER A 50 -5.32 19.46 -8.90
C SER A 50 -4.98 18.37 -9.91
N LEU A 51 -5.22 17.11 -9.55
CA LEU A 51 -5.21 15.97 -10.46
C LEU A 51 -6.35 16.04 -11.49
N GLY A 52 -7.45 16.70 -11.13
CA GLY A 52 -8.59 16.96 -11.99
C GLY A 52 -9.85 17.30 -11.22
N SER A 53 -10.84 17.84 -11.92
CA SER A 53 -12.20 18.07 -11.40
C SER A 53 -13.04 16.79 -11.48
N MET A 54 -13.88 16.59 -10.48
CA MET A 54 -14.75 15.44 -10.32
C MET A 54 -16.10 15.89 -9.77
N ARG A 55 -17.17 15.20 -10.19
CA ARG A 55 -18.52 15.42 -9.65
C ARG A 55 -18.82 14.35 -8.61
N TRP A 56 -19.22 14.77 -7.41
CA TRP A 56 -19.83 13.91 -6.42
C TRP A 56 -21.34 13.93 -6.63
N ILE A 57 -21.89 12.77 -6.96
CA ILE A 57 -23.27 12.56 -7.35
C ILE A 57 -24.00 11.96 -6.14
N LEU A 58 -24.97 12.70 -5.63
CA LEU A 58 -25.87 12.29 -4.57
C LEU A 58 -27.23 12.02 -5.21
N GLU A 59 -27.51 10.74 -5.44
CA GLU A 59 -28.80 10.28 -5.96
C GLU A 59 -29.76 10.18 -4.77
N TRP A 60 -30.58 11.20 -4.52
CA TRP A 60 -31.58 11.19 -3.46
C TRP A 60 -32.96 11.53 -4.03
N GLY A 61 -33.81 10.52 -4.16
CA GLY A 61 -35.17 10.70 -4.68
C GLY A 61 -35.20 10.96 -6.18
N CYS A 62 -35.86 12.05 -6.60
CA CYS A 62 -36.20 12.31 -8.00
C CYS A 62 -35.21 13.25 -8.74
N GLU A 63 -34.27 13.88 -8.01
CA GLU A 63 -33.28 14.79 -8.59
C GLU A 63 -31.85 14.42 -8.17
N ASP A 64 -30.95 14.40 -9.15
CA ASP A 64 -29.52 14.14 -8.93
C ASP A 64 -28.83 15.43 -8.45
N MET A 65 -28.52 15.52 -7.16
CA MET A 65 -27.68 16.61 -6.66
C MET A 65 -26.21 16.32 -6.99
N ARG A 66 -25.52 17.29 -7.57
CA ARG A 66 -24.11 17.17 -7.96
C ARG A 66 -23.29 18.23 -7.25
N ILE A 67 -22.16 17.81 -6.67
CA ILE A 67 -21.20 18.71 -6.02
C ILE A 67 -19.89 18.65 -6.82
N GLY A 68 -19.41 19.81 -7.27
CA GLY A 68 -18.11 19.99 -7.92
C GLY A 68 -16.97 19.92 -6.92
N LEU A 69 -16.02 19.01 -7.15
CA LEU A 69 -14.85 18.79 -6.31
C LEU A 69 -13.58 18.77 -7.16
N LYS A 70 -12.48 19.27 -6.61
CA LYS A 70 -11.13 19.08 -7.16
C LYS A 70 -10.40 18.02 -6.35
N VAL A 71 -9.75 17.11 -7.06
CA VAL A 71 -8.95 16.04 -6.46
C VAL A 71 -7.49 16.44 -6.42
N TYR A 72 -6.84 16.19 -5.29
CA TYR A 72 -5.43 16.46 -5.03
C TYR A 72 -4.73 15.21 -4.48
N SER A 73 -3.43 15.11 -4.70
CA SER A 73 -2.56 14.12 -4.07
C SER A 73 -1.62 14.87 -3.13
N LEU A 74 -1.81 14.71 -1.82
CA LEU A 74 -0.92 15.35 -0.84
C LEU A 74 0.38 14.56 -0.69
N THR A 75 0.30 13.23 -0.82
CA THR A 75 1.47 12.35 -0.82
C THR A 75 1.78 11.89 -2.24
N SER A 76 3.06 11.87 -2.61
CA SER A 76 3.54 11.22 -3.82
C SER A 76 4.83 10.48 -3.52
N THR A 77 4.99 9.29 -4.08
CA THR A 77 6.25 8.55 -3.99
C THR A 77 7.34 9.34 -4.72
N SER A 78 8.41 9.72 -4.01
CA SER A 78 9.62 10.24 -4.65
C SER A 78 10.21 9.15 -5.53
N ARG A 79 10.36 9.45 -6.83
CA ARG A 79 10.95 8.53 -7.81
C ARG A 79 12.36 8.99 -8.10
N SER A 80 13.27 8.03 -8.30
CA SER A 80 14.60 8.33 -8.80
C SER A 80 14.52 9.10 -10.13
N TYR A 81 15.47 10.01 -10.33
CA TYR A 81 15.54 10.83 -11.53
C TYR A 81 15.74 9.94 -12.76
N LYS A 82 14.98 10.21 -13.82
CA LYS A 82 15.16 9.49 -15.08
C LYS A 82 16.42 9.99 -15.78
N SER A 83 17.28 9.06 -16.18
CA SER A 83 18.44 9.38 -17.02
C SER A 83 17.98 10.00 -18.34
N THR A 84 18.63 11.10 -18.73
CA THR A 84 18.42 11.73 -20.04
C THR A 84 19.59 11.39 -20.94
N MET A 85 19.30 10.93 -22.16
CA MET A 85 20.33 10.66 -23.16
C MET A 85 20.88 11.98 -23.69
N VAL A 86 22.21 12.09 -23.72
CA VAL A 86 22.93 13.26 -24.21
C VAL A 86 23.98 12.87 -25.24
N THR A 87 24.25 13.76 -26.19
CA THR A 87 25.31 13.56 -27.18
C THR A 87 26.67 13.60 -26.49
N ALA A 88 27.56 12.64 -26.77
CA ALA A 88 28.85 12.51 -26.07
C ALA A 88 29.75 13.75 -26.20
N ARG A 89 29.71 14.45 -27.35
CA ARG A 89 30.56 15.62 -27.63
C ARG A 89 29.95 16.93 -27.10
N LEU A 90 28.70 17.22 -27.50
CA LEU A 90 28.05 18.51 -27.24
C LEU A 90 27.23 18.53 -25.93
N ARG A 91 27.01 17.35 -25.30
CA ARG A 91 26.17 17.18 -24.11
C ARG A 91 24.73 17.73 -24.26
N GLU A 92 24.27 17.87 -25.49
CA GLU A 92 22.90 18.28 -25.81
C GLU A 92 21.91 17.13 -25.61
N LYS A 93 20.69 17.46 -25.22
CA LYS A 93 19.61 16.48 -25.00
C LYS A 93 19.17 15.87 -26.33
N VAL A 94 19.09 14.54 -26.37
CA VAL A 94 18.60 13.81 -27.56
C VAL A 94 17.11 13.52 -27.39
N GLN A 95 16.30 13.91 -28.38
CA GLN A 95 14.89 13.53 -28.43
C GLN A 95 14.76 12.13 -29.04
N MET A 96 14.29 11.18 -28.23
CA MET A 96 14.04 9.81 -28.68
C MET A 96 12.66 9.74 -29.36
N VAL A 97 12.63 9.47 -30.67
CA VAL A 97 11.41 9.13 -31.41
C VAL A 97 11.33 7.61 -31.53
N LYS A 98 10.18 7.03 -31.19
CA LYS A 98 9.93 5.58 -31.29
C LYS A 98 8.86 5.30 -32.33
N GLU A 99 9.28 4.84 -33.50
CA GLU A 99 8.38 4.39 -34.56
C GLU A 99 8.27 2.87 -34.54
N LYS A 100 7.14 2.34 -35.00
CA LYS A 100 6.92 0.91 -35.13
C LYS A 100 6.79 0.56 -36.60
N LEU A 101 7.50 -0.48 -36.98
CA LEU A 101 7.59 -0.95 -38.35
C LEU A 101 6.93 -2.33 -38.42
N ASP A 102 6.29 -2.64 -39.54
CA ASP A 102 5.90 -4.01 -39.88
C ASP A 102 7.13 -4.86 -40.28
N ALA A 103 6.91 -6.12 -40.65
CA ALA A 103 7.99 -7.01 -41.08
C ALA A 103 8.60 -6.57 -42.43
N GLU A 104 7.83 -5.82 -43.21
CA GLU A 104 8.15 -5.29 -44.52
C GLU A 104 8.86 -3.91 -44.47
N GLY A 105 8.95 -3.28 -43.30
CA GLY A 105 9.62 -2.00 -43.08
C GLY A 105 8.74 -0.75 -43.23
N ASN A 106 7.42 -0.89 -43.34
CA ASN A 106 6.48 0.24 -43.37
C ASN A 106 6.14 0.71 -41.94
N ILE A 107 5.95 2.02 -41.80
CA ILE A 107 5.54 2.64 -40.53
C ILE A 107 4.07 2.32 -40.27
N LEU A 108 3.81 1.60 -39.17
CA LEU A 108 2.46 1.24 -38.75
C LEU A 108 1.76 2.46 -38.15
N ASP A 109 0.57 2.79 -38.66
CA ASP A 109 -0.24 3.85 -38.07
C ASP A 109 -0.73 3.46 -36.66
N ASN A 110 -1.11 4.46 -35.86
CA ASN A 110 -1.57 4.28 -34.48
C ASN A 110 -2.75 3.32 -34.35
N ARG A 111 -3.61 3.21 -35.38
CA ARG A 111 -4.73 2.24 -35.40
C ARG A 111 -4.22 0.80 -35.55
N GLU A 112 -3.39 0.55 -36.55
CA GLU A 112 -2.81 -0.76 -36.85
C GLU A 112 -1.90 -1.24 -35.71
N THR A 113 -1.05 -0.35 -35.21
CA THR A 113 -0.18 -0.57 -34.06
C THR A 113 -0.95 -0.97 -32.78
N LYS A 114 -2.12 -0.37 -32.53
CA LYS A 114 -2.95 -0.69 -31.35
C LYS A 114 -3.66 -2.02 -31.52
N ASN A 115 -4.10 -2.35 -32.73
CA ASN A 115 -4.65 -3.66 -33.07
C ASN A 115 -3.60 -4.76 -32.83
N PHE A 116 -2.38 -4.60 -33.36
CA PHE A 116 -1.27 -5.54 -33.16
C PHE A 116 -0.88 -5.72 -31.68
N LYS A 117 -0.72 -4.64 -30.90
CA LYS A 117 -0.33 -4.73 -29.48
C LYS A 117 -1.37 -5.42 -28.60
N ARG A 118 -2.65 -5.39 -28.97
CA ARG A 118 -3.74 -6.00 -28.19
C ARG A 118 -4.08 -7.40 -28.70
N ALA A 119 -3.86 -7.66 -29.99
CA ALA A 119 -3.78 -9.02 -30.56
C ALA A 119 -2.58 -9.81 -30.02
N LEU A 120 -1.48 -9.17 -29.59
CA LEU A 120 -0.39 -9.85 -28.86
C LEU A 120 -0.69 -10.03 -27.36
N LYS A 121 -1.69 -9.33 -26.84
CA LYS A 121 -2.21 -9.53 -25.49
C LYS A 121 -3.38 -10.51 -25.57
N GLU A 122 -3.20 -11.63 -26.28
CA GLU A 122 -4.15 -12.73 -26.25
C GLU A 122 -4.20 -13.23 -24.80
N PRO A 123 -5.33 -13.10 -24.10
CA PRO A 123 -5.52 -13.95 -22.94
C PRO A 123 -5.67 -15.36 -23.51
N TYR A 124 -4.57 -16.12 -23.59
CA TYR A 124 -4.64 -17.54 -23.90
C TYR A 124 -5.49 -18.20 -22.81
N ALA A 125 -6.73 -18.54 -23.16
CA ALA A 125 -7.58 -19.40 -22.36
C ALA A 125 -7.38 -20.83 -22.89
N GLY A 126 -6.21 -21.42 -22.60
CA GLY A 126 -5.84 -22.72 -23.18
C GLY A 126 -5.39 -22.59 -24.63
N SER A 127 -6.06 -23.28 -25.55
CA SER A 127 -5.71 -23.38 -26.98
C SER A 127 -6.28 -22.28 -27.88
N ASP A 128 -7.24 -21.50 -27.39
CA ASP A 128 -8.07 -20.65 -28.23
C ASP A 128 -7.60 -19.20 -28.21
N ASN A 129 -7.49 -18.61 -29.39
CA ASN A 129 -7.12 -17.21 -29.57
C ASN A 129 -8.38 -16.33 -29.58
N ILE A 130 -8.61 -15.58 -28.50
CA ILE A 130 -9.75 -14.67 -28.39
C ILE A 130 -9.37 -13.29 -28.93
N ILE A 131 -9.92 -12.93 -30.09
CA ILE A 131 -9.73 -11.62 -30.71
C ILE A 131 -10.94 -10.73 -30.35
N LEU A 132 -10.71 -9.70 -29.53
CA LEU A 132 -11.73 -8.70 -29.17
C LEU A 132 -11.58 -7.45 -30.03
N ASP A 133 -12.64 -7.12 -30.77
CA ASP A 133 -12.73 -5.89 -31.57
C ASP A 133 -12.77 -4.63 -30.67
N GLN A 134 -11.98 -3.60 -31.02
CA GLN A 134 -11.76 -2.40 -30.22
C GLN A 134 -13.01 -1.56 -30.05
N ALA A 135 -13.89 -1.49 -31.06
CA ALA A 135 -15.13 -0.73 -30.96
C ALA A 135 -16.03 -1.22 -29.81
N LYS A 136 -15.91 -2.52 -29.47
CA LYS A 136 -16.62 -3.17 -28.36
C LYS A 136 -15.77 -3.29 -27.08
N GLY A 137 -14.45 -3.19 -27.19
CA GLY A 137 -13.50 -3.27 -26.08
C GLY A 137 -13.71 -2.21 -25.00
N ASP A 138 -13.99 -0.97 -25.40
CA ASP A 138 -14.37 0.12 -24.49
C ASP A 138 -15.82 -0.04 -23.98
N THR A 139 -16.67 -0.76 -24.72
CA THR A 139 -18.06 -1.09 -24.37
C THR A 139 -18.16 -2.09 -23.21
N TYR A 140 -17.17 -2.96 -23.00
CA TYR A 140 -17.14 -3.83 -21.81
C TYR A 140 -16.74 -3.10 -20.53
N SER A 141 -16.24 -1.86 -20.63
CA SER A 141 -16.01 -1.05 -19.43
C SER A 141 -17.35 -0.60 -18.86
N VAL A 142 -17.57 -0.85 -17.58
CA VAL A 142 -18.84 -0.56 -16.88
C VAL A 142 -19.33 0.85 -17.23
N SER A 143 -20.59 0.95 -17.68
CA SER A 143 -21.28 2.16 -18.17
C SER A 143 -21.60 3.19 -17.09
N ILE A 144 -20.77 3.28 -16.04
CA ILE A 144 -20.86 4.30 -15.01
C ILE A 144 -20.21 5.58 -15.53
N GLU A 145 -20.86 6.72 -15.33
CA GLU A 145 -20.31 8.04 -15.64
C GLU A 145 -19.05 8.31 -14.79
N ARG A 146 -18.11 9.09 -15.34
CA ARG A 146 -16.96 9.56 -14.56
C ARG A 146 -17.44 10.45 -13.41
N GLY A 147 -17.11 10.07 -12.18
CA GLY A 147 -17.53 10.78 -10.98
C GLY A 147 -17.45 9.88 -9.76
N ILE A 148 -18.04 10.34 -8.67
CA ILE A 148 -18.13 9.62 -7.42
C ILE A 148 -19.60 9.53 -7.10
N ARG A 149 -20.15 8.32 -7.08
CA ARG A 149 -21.56 8.10 -6.77
C ARG A 149 -21.70 7.68 -5.33
N LEU A 150 -22.50 8.39 -4.56
CA LEU A 150 -22.83 8.04 -3.18
C LEU A 150 -23.65 6.75 -3.14
N LEU A 151 -23.25 5.81 -2.28
CA LEU A 151 -24.05 4.63 -1.95
C LEU A 151 -24.77 4.80 -0.60
N GLY A 152 -24.13 5.48 0.35
CA GLY A 152 -24.70 5.77 1.66
C GLY A 152 -23.65 6.20 2.68
N PHE A 153 -24.10 6.44 3.90
CA PHE A 153 -23.25 6.82 5.03
C PHE A 153 -23.12 5.67 6.02
N ARG A 154 -21.92 5.47 6.57
CA ARG A 154 -21.64 4.50 7.64
C ARG A 154 -20.71 5.12 8.68
N LYS A 155 -20.62 4.52 9.86
CA LYS A 155 -19.67 4.96 10.88
C LYS A 155 -18.24 4.76 10.40
N ARG A 156 -17.35 5.68 10.77
CA ARG A 156 -15.94 5.64 10.37
C ARG A 156 -15.24 4.34 10.77
N VAL A 157 -15.46 3.89 12.01
CA VAL A 157 -14.79 2.72 12.60
C VAL A 157 -15.12 1.41 11.86
N ASP A 158 -16.32 1.31 11.27
CA ASP A 158 -16.79 0.10 10.60
C ASP A 158 -16.19 -0.06 9.19
N VAL A 159 -15.76 1.04 8.57
CA VAL A 159 -15.37 1.08 7.16
C VAL A 159 -13.88 1.35 6.99
N VAL A 160 -13.32 2.26 7.78
CA VAL A 160 -11.96 2.75 7.61
C VAL A 160 -11.07 2.13 8.67
N ARG A 161 -10.25 1.16 8.25
CA ARG A 161 -9.28 0.49 9.11
C ARG A 161 -7.87 0.68 8.56
N PRO A 162 -6.87 1.03 9.40
CA PRO A 162 -5.50 1.22 8.95
C PRO A 162 -4.94 -0.02 8.22
N GLU A 163 -5.31 -1.21 8.68
CA GLU A 163 -4.85 -2.49 8.09
C GLU A 163 -5.36 -2.74 6.66
N LEU A 164 -6.43 -2.06 6.24
CA LEU A 164 -7.10 -2.26 4.96
C LEU A 164 -6.66 -1.24 3.90
N ASN A 165 -5.59 -0.48 4.15
CA ASN A 165 -5.11 0.54 3.24
C ASN A 165 -4.44 -0.10 2.00
N LEU A 166 -5.00 0.14 0.81
CA LEU A 166 -4.47 -0.40 -0.45
C LEU A 166 -3.47 0.52 -1.15
N LYS A 167 -3.71 1.83 -1.12
CA LYS A 167 -2.92 2.82 -1.85
C LYS A 167 -3.00 4.17 -1.16
N PRO A 168 -2.06 5.09 -1.41
CA PRO A 168 -2.11 6.43 -0.83
C PRO A 168 -3.46 7.10 -1.11
N SER A 169 -4.05 7.66 -0.05
CA SER A 169 -5.35 8.31 -0.14
C SER A 169 -5.24 9.66 -0.84
N GLN A 170 -6.28 10.03 -1.58
CA GLN A 170 -6.36 11.33 -2.25
C GLN A 170 -7.22 12.28 -1.42
N VAL A 171 -7.16 13.57 -1.73
CA VAL A 171 -7.94 14.59 -1.03
C VAL A 171 -8.85 15.31 -2.00
N MET A 172 -10.06 15.62 -1.55
CA MET A 172 -11.05 16.39 -2.32
C MET A 172 -11.38 17.69 -1.60
N LEU A 173 -11.32 18.78 -2.35
CA LEU A 173 -11.74 20.11 -1.92
C LEU A 173 -12.87 20.62 -2.81
N PRO A 174 -13.82 21.40 -2.28
CA PRO A 174 -14.92 21.94 -3.05
C PRO A 174 -14.45 22.95 -4.10
N ALA A 175 -15.02 22.86 -5.30
CA ALA A 175 -14.76 23.76 -6.41
C ALA A 175 -16.06 24.11 -7.13
N GLU A 176 -16.24 25.38 -7.45
CA GLU A 176 -17.44 25.89 -8.12
C GLU A 176 -17.22 26.10 -9.63
N ASP A 177 -16.11 25.60 -10.17
CA ASP A 177 -15.78 25.74 -11.59
C ASP A 177 -16.82 25.04 -12.49
N ASP A 178 -17.32 23.88 -12.04
CA ASP A 178 -18.25 23.05 -12.83
C ASP A 178 -19.70 23.15 -12.35
N VAL A 179 -19.94 23.35 -11.05
CA VAL A 179 -21.27 23.37 -10.44
C VAL A 179 -21.34 24.46 -9.38
N GLU A 180 -22.22 25.44 -9.60
CA GLU A 180 -22.45 26.55 -8.66
C GLU A 180 -23.10 26.05 -7.36
N GLY A 181 -22.78 26.69 -6.23
CA GLY A 181 -23.29 26.29 -4.90
C GLY A 181 -22.59 25.07 -4.29
N SER A 182 -21.59 24.50 -4.97
CA SER A 182 -20.86 23.32 -4.50
C SER A 182 -20.17 23.52 -3.15
N LYS A 183 -19.62 24.71 -2.86
CA LYS A 183 -18.97 24.96 -1.56
C LYS A 183 -19.96 24.95 -0.42
N VAL A 184 -21.15 25.50 -0.62
CA VAL A 184 -22.20 25.56 0.41
C VAL A 184 -22.74 24.16 0.69
N ALA A 185 -23.07 23.40 -0.35
CA ALA A 185 -23.53 22.01 -0.21
C ALA A 185 -22.46 21.12 0.44
N PHE A 186 -21.19 21.29 0.02
CA PHE A 186 -20.07 20.57 0.62
C PHE A 186 -19.90 20.90 2.10
N ALA A 187 -19.90 22.18 2.48
CA ALA A 187 -19.71 22.60 3.86
C ALA A 187 -20.79 22.02 4.78
N ALA A 188 -22.06 22.12 4.38
CA ALA A 188 -23.18 21.57 5.16
C ALA A 188 -23.05 20.05 5.36
N LEU A 189 -22.73 19.31 4.28
CA LEU A 189 -22.61 17.86 4.36
C LEU A 189 -21.37 17.44 5.16
N TRP A 190 -20.25 18.12 4.96
CA TRP A 190 -18.99 17.87 5.65
C TRP A 190 -19.10 18.13 7.16
N GLU A 191 -19.77 19.21 7.58
CA GLU A 191 -20.00 19.52 8.99
C GLU A 191 -20.84 18.43 9.67
N GLU A 192 -21.89 17.96 8.99
CA GLU A 192 -22.76 16.92 9.51
C GLU A 192 -22.05 15.55 9.57
N MET A 193 -21.24 15.22 8.56
CA MET A 193 -20.41 14.01 8.57
C MET A 193 -19.40 14.02 9.71
N LEU A 194 -18.79 15.17 10.04
CA LEU A 194 -17.91 15.30 11.21
C LEU A 194 -18.69 15.15 12.52
N ARG A 195 -19.85 15.81 12.64
CA ARG A 195 -20.67 15.78 13.85
C ARG A 195 -21.18 14.39 14.19
N ALA A 196 -21.55 13.61 13.17
CA ALA A 196 -22.10 12.26 13.33
C ALA A 196 -21.05 11.13 13.26
N ASP A 197 -19.76 11.45 13.10
CA ASP A 197 -18.67 10.48 12.82
C ASP A 197 -18.99 9.51 11.67
N LEU A 198 -19.52 10.08 10.59
CA LEU A 198 -19.94 9.35 9.40
C LEU A 198 -18.95 9.52 8.26
N VAL A 199 -18.77 8.45 7.50
CA VAL A 199 -18.04 8.42 6.23
C VAL A 199 -19.00 8.09 5.11
N ALA A 200 -18.81 8.71 3.95
CA ALA A 200 -19.65 8.45 2.79
C ALA A 200 -19.03 7.32 1.96
N VAL A 201 -19.72 6.18 1.88
CA VAL A 201 -19.31 5.06 1.03
C VAL A 201 -19.80 5.34 -0.39
N CYS A 202 -18.87 5.31 -1.34
CA CYS A 202 -19.12 5.71 -2.72
C CYS A 202 -18.48 4.74 -3.72
N VAL A 203 -18.96 4.78 -4.97
CA VAL A 203 -18.27 4.19 -6.12
C VAL A 203 -17.59 5.32 -6.89
N ALA A 204 -16.26 5.29 -6.97
CA ALA A 204 -15.47 6.29 -7.68
C ALA A 204 -14.94 5.74 -9.01
N LYS A 205 -15.26 6.45 -10.10
CA LYS A 205 -14.67 6.23 -11.42
C LYS A 205 -13.81 7.45 -11.79
N MET A 206 -12.52 7.38 -11.46
CA MET A 206 -11.60 8.52 -11.54
C MET A 206 -11.21 8.91 -12.98
N ARG A 207 -11.28 7.97 -13.93
CA ARG A 207 -10.89 8.16 -15.34
C ARG A 207 -12.01 7.66 -16.26
N ALA A 208 -12.09 8.20 -17.47
CA ALA A 208 -13.09 7.78 -18.46
C ALA A 208 -12.99 6.28 -18.79
N VAL A 209 -11.78 5.83 -19.14
CA VAL A 209 -11.46 4.41 -19.39
C VAL A 209 -10.76 3.83 -18.16
N GLY A 210 -11.49 3.80 -17.04
CA GLY A 210 -11.00 3.28 -15.77
C GLY A 210 -12.07 2.42 -15.10
N GLU A 211 -11.62 1.40 -14.37
CA GLU A 211 -12.52 0.57 -13.58
C GLU A 211 -13.05 1.36 -12.38
N PRO A 212 -14.37 1.33 -12.11
CA PRO A 212 -14.94 1.90 -10.90
C PRO A 212 -14.41 1.15 -9.66
N ARG A 213 -14.08 1.88 -8.60
CA ARG A 213 -13.62 1.29 -7.33
C ARG A 213 -14.43 1.85 -6.17
N MET A 214 -14.70 1.02 -5.18
CA MET A 214 -15.35 1.46 -3.95
C MET A 214 -14.38 2.30 -3.12
N VAL A 215 -14.86 3.43 -2.61
CA VAL A 215 -14.10 4.38 -1.79
C VAL A 215 -14.93 4.84 -0.61
N ALA A 216 -14.26 5.19 0.48
CA ALA A 216 -14.85 5.94 1.58
C ALA A 216 -14.35 7.38 1.53
N LEU A 217 -15.29 8.33 1.58
CA LEU A 217 -15.00 9.75 1.76
C LEU A 217 -15.00 10.04 3.26
N VAL A 218 -13.83 10.38 3.79
CA VAL A 218 -13.62 10.63 5.23
C VAL A 218 -13.43 12.12 5.45
N PRO A 219 -14.27 12.78 6.25
CA PRO A 219 -14.13 14.20 6.51
C PRO A 219 -12.95 14.45 7.44
N GLN A 220 -12.17 15.49 7.12
CA GLN A 220 -11.09 16.00 7.96
C GLN A 220 -11.28 17.49 8.18
N ARG A 221 -11.10 17.91 9.44
CA ARG A 221 -11.06 19.31 9.85
C ARG A 221 -9.70 19.94 9.58
N ARG A 222 -9.70 21.22 9.23
CA ARG A 222 -8.49 21.99 9.05
C ARG A 222 -7.66 22.00 10.33
N GLU A 223 -6.38 21.70 10.15
CA GLU A 223 -5.36 21.78 11.19
C GLU A 223 -4.31 22.81 10.75
N ALA A 224 -3.92 23.68 11.67
CA ALA A 224 -2.90 24.70 11.46
C ALA A 224 -1.78 24.54 12.49
N ASN A 225 -0.55 24.87 12.08
CA ASN A 225 0.61 24.88 12.98
C ASN A 225 0.53 26.11 13.92
N SER A 226 1.47 26.17 14.88
CA SER A 226 1.60 27.31 15.80
C SER A 226 1.79 28.66 15.11
N SER A 227 2.32 28.67 13.88
CA SER A 227 2.51 29.86 13.04
C SER A 227 1.25 30.24 12.22
N GLY A 228 0.15 29.49 12.35
CA GLY A 228 -1.09 29.70 11.61
C GLY A 228 -1.08 29.20 10.16
N VAL A 229 -0.02 28.50 9.73
CA VAL A 229 0.06 27.84 8.42
C VAL A 229 -0.76 26.56 8.44
N CYS A 230 -1.53 26.35 7.38
CA CYS A 230 -2.40 25.20 7.23
C CYS A 230 -1.58 23.93 7.02
N ILE A 231 -1.58 23.02 8.00
CA ILE A 231 -0.96 21.69 7.89
C ILE A 231 -1.88 20.78 7.08
N ALA A 232 -3.18 20.83 7.38
CA ALA A 232 -4.18 19.97 6.76
C ALA A 232 -5.43 20.80 6.44
N PRO A 233 -5.98 20.77 5.21
CA PRO A 233 -7.16 21.57 4.86
C PRO A 233 -8.47 20.92 5.32
N ASP A 234 -9.55 21.71 5.34
CA ASP A 234 -10.93 21.18 5.39
C ASP A 234 -11.19 20.42 4.09
N CYS A 235 -11.33 19.11 4.19
CA CYS A 235 -11.39 18.26 3.02
C CYS A 235 -12.07 16.92 3.26
N LEU A 236 -12.28 16.17 2.16
CA LEU A 236 -12.64 14.76 2.19
C LEU A 236 -11.45 13.92 1.71
N TRP A 237 -10.98 13.00 2.55
CA TRP A 237 -10.06 11.96 2.13
C TRP A 237 -10.78 10.89 1.35
N VAL A 238 -10.16 10.44 0.27
CA VAL A 238 -10.64 9.37 -0.60
C VAL A 238 -9.84 8.12 -0.28
N VAL A 239 -10.36 7.32 0.64
CA VAL A 239 -9.76 6.06 1.04
C VAL A 239 -10.32 4.96 0.14
N THR A 240 -9.45 4.23 -0.57
CA THR A 240 -9.90 3.13 -1.42
C THR A 240 -10.15 1.88 -0.60
N LEU A 241 -11.34 1.30 -0.74
CA LEU A 241 -11.73 0.11 0.01
C LEU A 241 -11.32 -1.16 -0.75
N PRO A 242 -10.84 -2.19 -0.04
CA PRO A 242 -10.49 -3.46 -0.67
C PRO A 242 -11.72 -4.25 -1.11
N TYR A 243 -11.61 -4.92 -2.24
CA TYR A 243 -12.53 -5.97 -2.67
C TYR A 243 -12.09 -7.31 -2.11
N ARG A 244 -12.94 -8.32 -2.27
CA ARG A 244 -12.65 -9.71 -1.84
C ARG A 244 -11.31 -10.22 -2.37
N ASP A 245 -10.96 -9.87 -3.60
CA ASP A 245 -9.74 -10.35 -4.27
C ASP A 245 -8.45 -9.71 -3.75
N ASP A 246 -8.57 -8.60 -3.01
CA ASP A 246 -7.44 -7.92 -2.40
C ASP A 246 -7.00 -8.59 -1.08
N PHE A 247 -7.90 -9.36 -0.45
CA PHE A 247 -7.58 -10.12 0.75
C PHE A 247 -6.67 -11.32 0.42
N ARG A 248 -5.58 -11.47 1.19
CA ARG A 248 -4.64 -12.58 1.06
C ARG A 248 -4.81 -13.54 2.22
N ILE A 249 -4.95 -14.83 1.91
CA ILE A 249 -5.05 -15.88 2.93
C ILE A 249 -3.68 -16.04 3.59
N VAL A 250 -3.62 -15.81 4.90
CA VAL A 250 -2.40 -16.02 5.70
C VAL A 250 -2.31 -17.50 6.07
N PRO A 251 -1.19 -18.19 5.79
CA PRO A 251 -1.02 -19.59 6.17
C PRO A 251 -1.11 -19.77 7.70
N PRO A 252 -1.78 -20.82 8.22
CA PRO A 252 -1.96 -21.03 9.67
C PRO A 252 -0.66 -21.08 10.46
N LYS A 253 0.45 -21.54 9.85
CA LYS A 253 1.76 -21.63 10.48
C LYS A 253 2.38 -20.26 10.85
N VAL A 254 1.90 -19.18 10.23
CA VAL A 254 2.37 -17.80 10.48
C VAL A 254 1.48 -17.09 11.50
N LEU A 255 0.28 -17.62 11.77
CA LEU A 255 -0.58 -17.06 12.79
C LEU A 255 0.05 -17.34 14.16
N PRO A 256 0.20 -16.33 15.03
CA PRO A 256 0.62 -16.58 16.41
C PRO A 256 -0.35 -17.61 17.00
N SER A 257 0.21 -18.56 17.76
CA SER A 257 -0.61 -19.47 18.55
C SER A 257 -1.62 -18.64 19.34
N ALA A 258 -2.88 -19.08 19.42
CA ALA A 258 -3.91 -18.41 20.22
C ALA A 258 -3.57 -18.39 21.74
N ALA A 259 -2.42 -18.94 22.13
CA ALA A 259 -1.86 -18.83 23.45
C ALA A 259 -1.60 -17.36 23.80
N VAL A 260 -2.31 -16.90 24.83
CA VAL A 260 -2.06 -15.60 25.47
C VAL A 260 -0.64 -15.64 26.06
N PRO A 261 0.24 -14.68 25.73
CA PRO A 261 1.58 -14.64 26.30
C PRO A 261 1.53 -14.44 27.82
N PRO A 262 2.52 -14.97 28.57
CA PRO A 262 2.57 -14.81 30.02
C PRO A 262 2.65 -13.33 30.42
N SER A 263 2.02 -12.97 31.55
CA SER A 263 1.93 -11.58 32.01
C SER A 263 3.31 -10.91 32.17
N ASP A 264 4.29 -11.66 32.67
CA ASP A 264 5.65 -11.16 32.89
C ASP A 264 6.34 -10.75 31.58
N ALA A 265 6.13 -11.50 30.50
CA ALA A 265 6.65 -11.19 29.17
C ALA A 265 5.97 -9.94 28.58
N VAL A 266 4.67 -9.74 28.85
CA VAL A 266 3.91 -8.56 28.42
C VAL A 266 4.40 -7.31 29.16
N GLU A 267 4.65 -7.41 30.46
CA GLU A 267 5.19 -6.29 31.25
C GLU A 267 6.62 -5.94 30.83
N ALA A 268 7.47 -6.94 30.61
CA ALA A 268 8.82 -6.72 30.10
C ALA A 268 8.79 -6.05 28.71
N ALA A 269 7.91 -6.49 27.81
CA ALA A 269 7.69 -5.83 26.52
C ALA A 269 7.23 -4.37 26.69
N ARG A 270 6.28 -4.11 27.61
CA ARG A 270 5.80 -2.75 27.90
C ARG A 270 6.92 -1.83 28.40
N ARG A 271 7.84 -2.32 29.25
CA ARG A 271 9.01 -1.55 29.69
C ARG A 271 9.93 -1.18 28.53
N VAL A 272 10.15 -2.12 27.60
CA VAL A 272 10.94 -1.87 26.40
C VAL A 272 10.28 -0.83 25.50
N ILE A 273 8.97 -0.95 25.25
CA ILE A 273 8.20 0.02 24.46
C ILE A 273 8.27 1.41 25.08
N ASN A 274 7.98 1.54 26.38
CA ASN A 274 8.04 2.82 27.09
C ASN A 274 9.46 3.42 27.07
N GLY A 275 10.49 2.57 27.12
CA GLY A 275 11.87 3.01 26.99
C GLY A 275 12.21 3.52 25.57
N MET A 276 11.53 3.05 24.52
CA MET A 276 11.79 3.42 23.14
C MET A 276 10.84 4.50 22.61
N GLN A 277 9.90 4.97 23.42
CA GLN A 277 8.97 6.00 23.02
C GLN A 277 9.71 7.31 22.74
N VAL A 278 9.57 7.83 21.52
CA VAL A 278 10.09 9.14 21.13
C VAL A 278 9.16 10.21 21.72
N SER A 279 9.74 11.29 22.26
CA SER A 279 8.99 12.35 22.95
C SER A 279 8.15 13.23 22.03
N VAL A 280 8.46 13.24 20.73
CA VAL A 280 7.76 14.00 19.70
C VAL A 280 7.32 13.03 18.62
N ASP A 281 6.07 13.17 18.17
CA ASP A 281 5.58 12.38 17.05
C ASP A 281 6.41 12.68 15.81
N PRO A 282 7.04 11.67 15.19
CA PRO A 282 7.92 11.87 14.04
C PRO A 282 7.14 12.49 12.88
N HIS A 283 7.62 13.61 12.36
CA HIS A 283 7.05 14.19 11.15
C HIS A 283 7.64 13.47 9.92
N PRO A 284 6.85 13.22 8.85
CA PRO A 284 7.38 12.56 7.65
C PRO A 284 8.60 13.27 7.02
N SER A 285 8.74 14.59 7.21
CA SER A 285 9.88 15.37 6.72
C SER A 285 11.19 15.08 7.46
N ASP A 286 11.13 14.53 8.68
CA ASP A 286 12.32 14.21 9.48
C ASP A 286 13.11 13.04 8.86
N PHE A 287 12.45 12.23 8.02
CA PHE A 287 13.03 11.03 7.41
C PHE A 287 13.15 11.16 5.89
N PRO A 288 14.19 11.85 5.38
CA PRO A 288 14.41 11.95 3.95
C PRO A 288 14.73 10.57 3.35
N ASN A 289 14.38 10.39 2.07
CA ASN A 289 14.72 9.16 1.35
C ASN A 289 16.24 9.08 1.13
N PRO A 290 16.94 8.07 1.68
CA PRO A 290 18.39 7.99 1.62
C PRO A 290 18.92 7.84 0.19
N ASP A 291 18.24 7.03 -0.64
CA ASP A 291 18.64 6.85 -2.04
C ASP A 291 18.57 8.16 -2.84
N HIS A 292 17.56 8.98 -2.53
CA HIS A 292 17.37 10.28 -3.20
C HIS A 292 18.40 11.30 -2.71
N ALA A 293 18.63 11.37 -1.40
CA ALA A 293 19.64 12.25 -0.81
C ALA A 293 21.05 11.94 -1.36
N ARG A 294 21.42 10.66 -1.39
CA ARG A 294 22.68 10.17 -1.97
C ARG A 294 22.82 10.55 -3.44
N TYR A 295 21.76 10.33 -4.23
CA TYR A 295 21.77 10.67 -5.65
C TYR A 295 22.00 12.17 -5.89
N VAL A 296 21.29 13.03 -5.16
CA VAL A 296 21.41 14.50 -5.29
C VAL A 296 22.80 14.97 -4.84
N ALA A 297 23.31 14.46 -3.72
CA ALA A 297 24.66 14.78 -3.24
C ALA A 297 25.74 14.39 -4.27
N THR A 298 25.59 13.23 -4.91
CA THR A 298 26.51 12.77 -5.96
C THR A 298 26.40 13.63 -7.22
N LEU A 299 25.19 14.05 -7.59
CA LEU A 299 24.96 14.94 -8.73
C LEU A 299 25.55 16.33 -8.49
N GLU A 300 25.38 16.88 -7.28
CA GLU A 300 25.95 18.16 -6.86
C GLU A 300 27.48 18.11 -6.89
N SER A 301 28.07 17.06 -6.32
CA SER A 301 29.53 16.88 -6.28
C SER A 301 30.13 16.79 -7.69
N LEU A 302 29.47 16.05 -8.59
CA LEU A 302 29.85 15.96 -10.00
C LEU A 302 29.67 17.29 -10.74
N SER A 303 28.61 18.04 -10.44
CA SER A 303 28.31 19.32 -11.10
C SER A 303 29.27 20.43 -10.68
N LEU A 304 29.67 20.43 -9.41
CA LEU A 304 30.63 21.38 -8.85
C LEU A 304 32.10 20.95 -9.04
N ASN A 305 32.36 19.79 -9.67
CA ASN A 305 33.69 19.14 -9.74
C ASN A 305 34.37 19.01 -8.36
N THR A 306 33.57 18.93 -7.29
CA THR A 306 34.06 18.65 -5.95
C THR A 306 33.97 17.14 -5.78
N PHE A 307 35.06 16.42 -6.09
CA PHE A 307 35.09 14.97 -5.94
C PHE A 307 35.09 14.60 -4.45
N LYS A 308 33.92 14.65 -3.80
CA LYS A 308 33.73 14.00 -2.51
C LYS A 308 34.02 12.52 -2.72
N ASN A 309 34.91 11.95 -1.91
CA ASN A 309 35.20 10.52 -2.01
C ASN A 309 33.93 9.73 -1.73
N GLN A 310 33.81 8.54 -2.31
CA GLN A 310 32.71 7.61 -2.05
C GLN A 310 32.48 7.40 -0.54
N GLU A 311 33.56 7.40 0.24
CA GLU A 311 33.54 7.26 1.70
C GLU A 311 32.87 8.45 2.41
N ASP A 312 32.97 9.66 1.88
CA ASP A 312 32.32 10.85 2.45
C ASP A 312 30.82 10.84 2.17
N ILE A 313 30.42 10.30 1.02
CA ILE A 313 29.02 10.06 0.66
C ILE A 313 28.43 8.96 1.56
N GLU A 314 29.17 7.86 1.78
CA GLU A 314 28.74 6.75 2.64
C GLU A 314 28.73 7.12 4.13
N ARG A 315 29.61 8.02 4.57
CA ARG A 315 29.57 8.59 5.93
C ARG A 315 28.33 9.47 6.13
N ALA A 316 27.94 10.24 5.10
CA ALA A 316 26.68 10.97 5.10
C ALA A 316 25.47 10.02 5.09
N ASP A 317 25.54 8.89 4.36
CA ASP A 317 24.50 7.86 4.35
C ASP A 317 24.29 7.24 5.74
N LYS A 318 25.36 7.01 6.52
CA LYS A 318 25.26 6.55 7.92
C LYS A 318 24.70 7.61 8.88
N ALA A 319 24.82 8.89 8.52
CA ALA A 319 24.25 9.99 9.28
C ALA A 319 22.77 10.25 8.91
N LEU A 320 22.25 9.62 7.84
CA LEU A 320 20.82 9.68 7.51
C LEU A 320 20.04 8.92 8.58
N GLU A 321 19.16 9.66 9.26
CA GLU A 321 18.42 9.31 10.48
C GLU A 321 17.41 8.13 10.35
N THR A 322 17.46 7.39 9.24
CA THR A 322 16.55 6.26 8.97
C THR A 322 17.02 4.94 9.60
N LEU A 323 18.30 4.82 9.98
CA LEU A 323 18.80 3.63 10.68
C LEU A 323 18.44 3.68 12.18
N PRO A 324 17.96 2.56 12.77
CA PRO A 324 17.63 2.55 14.19
C PRO A 324 18.89 2.72 15.04
N PHE A 325 18.76 3.42 16.18
CA PHE A 325 19.82 3.57 17.17
C PHE A 325 20.09 2.25 17.91
N SER A 326 20.77 1.31 17.25
CA SER A 326 21.02 -0.06 17.71
C SER A 326 21.52 -0.14 19.14
N ASP A 327 22.46 0.73 19.52
CA ASP A 327 23.15 0.67 20.81
C ASP A 327 22.21 1.00 21.97
N LYS A 328 21.28 1.95 21.76
CA LYS A 328 20.26 2.32 22.75
C LYS A 328 19.11 1.30 22.83
N ILE A 329 18.91 0.51 21.78
CA ILE A 329 17.86 -0.51 21.71
C ILE A 329 18.36 -1.82 22.36
N HIS A 330 19.62 -2.19 22.12
CA HIS A 330 20.18 -3.47 22.51
C HIS A 330 20.03 -3.75 24.02
N TYR A 331 20.43 -2.81 24.87
CA TYR A 331 20.37 -3.01 26.33
C TYR A 331 18.94 -3.21 26.86
N LYS A 332 17.94 -2.61 26.21
CA LYS A 332 16.53 -2.73 26.60
C LYS A 332 15.97 -4.08 26.19
N VAL A 333 16.29 -4.53 24.98
CA VAL A 333 15.79 -5.79 24.41
C VAL A 333 16.35 -7.01 25.14
N VAL A 334 17.60 -6.96 25.62
CA VAL A 334 18.22 -8.08 26.37
C VAL A 334 17.39 -8.46 27.61
N SER A 335 16.86 -7.47 28.33
CA SER A 335 16.03 -7.70 29.52
C SER A 335 14.69 -8.39 29.21
N TRP A 336 14.09 -8.07 28.06
CA TRP A 336 12.87 -8.72 27.59
C TRP A 336 13.14 -10.13 27.07
N LYS A 337 14.22 -10.30 26.32
CA LYS A 337 14.66 -11.60 25.81
C LYS A 337 14.80 -12.64 26.94
N ALA A 338 15.45 -12.25 28.05
CA ALA A 338 15.59 -13.13 29.23
C ALA A 338 14.25 -13.56 29.87
N SER A 339 13.17 -12.79 29.71
CA SER A 339 11.83 -13.13 30.22
C SER A 339 11.02 -14.04 29.29
N VAL A 340 11.44 -14.17 28.03
CA VAL A 340 10.74 -14.95 26.98
C VAL A 340 11.48 -16.25 26.66
N ASP A 341 12.80 -16.29 26.86
CA ASP A 341 13.70 -17.37 26.43
C ASP A 341 13.58 -18.72 27.17
N ALA A 342 12.62 -18.91 28.09
CA ALA A 342 12.31 -20.26 28.56
C ALA A 342 11.72 -21.15 27.43
N ASP A 343 11.05 -20.54 26.44
CA ASP A 343 10.34 -21.24 25.35
C ASP A 343 10.81 -20.85 23.92
N PHE A 344 11.75 -19.90 23.78
CA PHE A 344 12.04 -19.25 22.48
C PHE A 344 13.18 -19.92 21.67
N ASP A 345 13.97 -20.81 22.28
CA ASP A 345 15.24 -21.29 21.69
C ASP A 345 15.09 -22.37 20.60
N GLU A 346 13.89 -22.94 20.39
CA GLU A 346 13.70 -24.01 19.39
C GLU A 346 13.32 -23.53 17.97
N HIS A 347 12.97 -22.26 17.74
CA HIS A 347 12.40 -21.84 16.44
C HIS A 347 13.24 -20.87 15.61
N PHE A 348 14.24 -20.19 16.18
CA PHE A 348 15.12 -19.27 15.43
C PHE A 348 16.49 -19.84 15.06
N SER A 349 16.90 -20.96 15.67
CA SER A 349 18.20 -21.60 15.39
C SER A 349 18.27 -22.35 14.05
N ASN A 350 17.18 -22.41 13.28
CA ASN A 350 17.18 -22.91 11.90
C ASN A 350 16.71 -21.82 10.93
N PRO A 351 17.62 -20.96 10.41
CA PRO A 351 17.28 -20.15 9.25
C PRO A 351 16.85 -21.11 8.12
N PRO A 352 15.73 -20.85 7.42
CA PRO A 352 15.38 -21.65 6.26
C PRO A 352 16.53 -21.55 5.27
N LYS A 353 17.21 -22.68 5.03
CA LYS A 353 18.29 -22.78 4.04
C LYS A 353 17.84 -22.03 2.78
N LYS A 354 18.59 -20.99 2.43
CA LYS A 354 18.48 -20.32 1.13
C LYS A 354 18.31 -21.41 0.08
N ARG A 355 17.17 -21.41 -0.62
CA ARG A 355 16.96 -22.30 -1.77
C ARG A 355 18.06 -21.99 -2.76
N ALA A 356 19.06 -22.87 -2.81
CA ALA A 356 19.92 -22.97 -3.96
C ALA A 356 19.02 -23.22 -5.17
N ARG A 357 19.26 -22.44 -6.22
CA ARG A 357 18.60 -22.57 -7.51
C ARG A 357 19.07 -23.90 -8.10
N GLU A 358 18.23 -24.94 -8.05
CA GLU A 358 18.49 -26.19 -8.75
C GLU A 358 17.72 -26.23 -10.08
N PRO A 359 18.36 -26.75 -11.15
CA PRO A 359 17.77 -26.82 -12.48
C PRO A 359 16.68 -27.90 -12.55
N SER A 360 15.82 -27.74 -13.54
CA SER A 360 14.73 -28.65 -13.90
C SER A 360 15.18 -30.11 -14.08
N SER A 361 14.57 -31.05 -13.35
CA SER A 361 13.85 -32.22 -13.90
C SER A 361 13.51 -33.27 -12.83
N SER A 362 12.30 -33.83 -12.97
CA SER A 362 11.79 -35.13 -12.46
C SER A 362 11.27 -35.29 -11.01
N ALA A 363 9.95 -35.53 -10.95
CA ALA A 363 9.11 -36.31 -10.01
C ALA A 363 9.21 -36.10 -8.47
N PRO A 364 8.09 -35.83 -7.78
CA PRO A 364 8.10 -35.64 -6.33
C PRO A 364 8.10 -36.98 -5.57
N LYS A 365 9.18 -37.24 -4.81
CA LYS A 365 9.20 -38.22 -3.72
C LYS A 365 8.62 -37.58 -2.46
N GLU A 366 7.47 -38.06 -2.02
CA GLU A 366 6.89 -37.76 -0.71
C GLU A 366 7.87 -38.12 0.43
N LYS A 367 8.12 -37.17 1.32
CA LYS A 367 8.84 -37.40 2.57
C LYS A 367 7.88 -38.00 3.59
N LYS A 368 8.23 -39.19 4.09
CA LYS A 368 7.56 -39.92 5.17
C LYS A 368 7.38 -39.05 6.41
N ALA A 369 6.13 -38.90 6.85
CA ALA A 369 5.81 -38.59 8.24
C ALA A 369 6.11 -39.82 9.11
N LYS A 370 6.75 -39.61 10.28
CA LYS A 370 6.81 -40.62 11.35
C LYS A 370 5.37 -40.88 11.82
N LYS A 371 4.95 -42.14 11.86
CA LYS A 371 3.68 -42.57 12.46
C LYS A 371 3.91 -42.97 13.92
N ASP A 372 3.04 -42.51 14.80
CA ASP A 372 2.91 -43.00 16.18
C ASP A 372 2.48 -44.48 16.20
N PRO A 373 2.99 -45.30 17.14
CA PRO A 373 2.66 -46.73 17.21
C PRO A 373 1.32 -46.91 17.93
N GLY A 374 0.22 -46.96 17.17
CA GLY A 374 -1.07 -47.34 17.76
C GLY A 374 -2.33 -47.01 16.95
N SER A 375 -2.27 -46.26 15.85
CA SER A 375 -3.48 -45.99 15.06
C SER A 375 -3.76 -47.09 14.05
N LEU A 376 -4.94 -47.70 14.17
CA LEU A 376 -5.46 -48.65 13.19
C LEU A 376 -5.70 -47.91 11.86
N PRO A 377 -5.26 -48.45 10.71
CA PRO A 377 -5.55 -47.85 9.42
C PRO A 377 -7.06 -47.93 9.14
N VAL A 378 -7.72 -46.76 9.08
CA VAL A 378 -9.12 -46.63 8.66
C VAL A 378 -9.15 -46.40 7.15
N PHE A 379 -9.93 -47.21 6.44
CA PHE A 379 -10.17 -47.04 5.00
C PHE A 379 -11.56 -46.44 4.81
N GLU A 380 -11.64 -45.23 4.26
CA GLU A 380 -12.90 -44.51 4.04
C GLU A 380 -13.54 -44.84 2.70
N THR A 381 -12.73 -45.19 1.68
CA THR A 381 -13.21 -45.54 0.34
C THR A 381 -12.63 -46.85 -0.17
N MET A 382 -13.30 -47.48 -1.14
CA MET A 382 -12.84 -48.76 -1.70
C MET A 382 -11.54 -48.63 -2.50
N ASP A 383 -11.31 -47.47 -3.12
CA ASP A 383 -10.08 -47.17 -3.87
C ASP A 383 -8.86 -47.08 -2.94
N ASP A 384 -9.05 -46.71 -1.67
CA ASP A 384 -7.99 -46.71 -0.66
C ASP A 384 -7.55 -48.14 -0.30
N VAL A 385 -8.47 -49.11 -0.33
CA VAL A 385 -8.16 -50.53 -0.08
C VAL A 385 -7.36 -51.12 -1.26
N LEU A 386 -7.71 -50.75 -2.49
CA LEU A 386 -7.06 -51.24 -3.71
C LEU A 386 -5.66 -50.62 -3.91
N SER A 387 -5.47 -49.36 -3.51
CA SER A 387 -4.20 -48.65 -3.61
C SER A 387 -3.25 -48.91 -2.43
N ALA A 388 -3.75 -49.48 -1.32
CA ALA A 388 -2.97 -49.73 -0.11
C ALA A 388 -1.75 -50.65 -0.31
N LYS A 389 -0.71 -50.41 0.50
CA LYS A 389 0.49 -51.25 0.56
C LYS A 389 0.18 -52.55 1.32
N LEU A 390 0.93 -53.62 1.00
CA LEU A 390 0.68 -54.95 1.59
C LEU A 390 0.83 -54.94 3.12
N ASP A 391 1.76 -54.16 3.66
CA ASP A 391 2.00 -54.09 5.11
C ASP A 391 0.79 -53.47 5.84
N THR A 392 0.23 -52.38 5.32
CA THR A 392 -0.98 -51.74 5.88
C THR A 392 -2.21 -52.64 5.82
N LEU A 393 -2.33 -53.47 4.78
CA LEU A 393 -3.42 -54.45 4.64
C LEU A 393 -3.25 -55.61 5.64
N ARG A 394 -2.02 -56.07 5.87
CA ARG A 394 -1.73 -57.12 6.85
C ARG A 394 -1.95 -56.64 8.28
N ASP A 395 -1.60 -55.40 8.60
CA ASP A 395 -1.86 -54.79 9.90
C ASP A 395 -3.36 -54.66 10.17
N TYR A 396 -4.14 -54.27 9.16
CA TYR A 396 -5.61 -54.25 9.23
C TYR A 396 -6.19 -55.67 9.43
N CYS A 397 -5.70 -56.67 8.69
CA CYS A 397 -6.13 -58.06 8.87
C CYS A 397 -5.82 -58.60 10.26
N ARG A 398 -4.65 -58.27 10.84
CA ARG A 398 -4.29 -58.68 12.21
C ARG A 398 -5.19 -58.02 13.26
N ALA A 399 -5.58 -56.77 13.04
CA ALA A 399 -6.44 -56.04 13.95
C ALA A 399 -7.91 -56.49 13.94
N LYS A 400 -8.34 -57.14 12.85
CA LYS A 400 -9.72 -57.63 12.65
C LYS A 400 -9.81 -59.16 12.63
N ASP A 401 -8.74 -59.86 13.04
CA ASP A 401 -8.62 -61.33 13.05
C ASP A 401 -8.93 -62.01 11.71
N ILE A 402 -8.57 -61.36 10.60
CA ILE A 402 -8.72 -61.88 9.23
C ILE A 402 -7.43 -62.62 8.83
N ARG A 403 -7.58 -63.76 8.14
CA ARG A 403 -6.45 -64.61 7.73
C ARG A 403 -5.46 -63.88 6.79
N VAL A 404 -4.21 -63.74 7.25
CA VAL A 404 -3.13 -62.94 6.63
C VAL A 404 -2.30 -63.69 5.55
N SER A 405 -2.61 -64.95 5.26
CA SER A 405 -1.83 -65.77 4.32
C SER A 405 -2.25 -65.57 2.86
N GLY A 406 -1.31 -65.24 1.96
CA GLY A 406 -1.52 -65.19 0.50
C GLY A 406 -0.77 -64.08 -0.22
N SER A 407 -1.01 -63.99 -1.54
CA SER A 407 -0.52 -62.90 -2.39
C SER A 407 -1.23 -61.58 -2.05
N LYS A 408 -0.67 -60.44 -2.49
CA LYS A 408 -1.25 -59.11 -2.25
C LYS A 408 -2.70 -59.03 -2.74
N GLY A 409 -2.99 -59.58 -3.92
CA GLY A 409 -4.35 -59.58 -4.49
C GLY A 409 -5.37 -60.35 -3.64
N ASP A 410 -4.98 -61.48 -3.04
CA ASP A 410 -5.89 -62.27 -2.19
C ASP A 410 -6.18 -61.56 -0.86
N THR A 411 -5.19 -60.86 -0.31
CA THR A 411 -5.34 -60.08 0.91
C THR A 411 -6.22 -58.85 0.65
N GLN A 412 -6.07 -58.19 -0.51
CA GLN A 412 -6.93 -57.08 -0.92
C GLN A 412 -8.39 -57.50 -1.08
N LYS A 413 -8.67 -58.63 -1.74
CA LYS A 413 -10.03 -59.14 -1.90
C LYS A 413 -10.70 -59.43 -0.55
N ARG A 414 -9.99 -60.06 0.40
CA ARG A 414 -10.55 -60.34 1.74
C ARG A 414 -10.83 -59.08 2.55
N VAL A 415 -9.97 -58.07 2.45
CA VAL A 415 -10.18 -56.77 3.13
C VAL A 415 -11.35 -56.03 2.47
N ALA A 416 -11.46 -56.07 1.15
CA ALA A 416 -12.58 -55.53 0.38
C ALA A 416 -13.92 -56.18 0.76
N ASP A 417 -13.98 -57.51 0.81
CA ASP A 417 -15.18 -58.27 1.17
C ASP A 417 -15.61 -57.98 2.62
N HIS A 418 -14.65 -57.92 3.56
CA HIS A 418 -14.92 -57.58 4.95
C HIS A 418 -15.35 -56.10 5.13
N TRP A 419 -14.79 -55.18 4.34
CA TRP A 419 -15.19 -53.78 4.37
C TRP A 419 -16.60 -53.59 3.80
N LEU A 420 -16.93 -54.28 2.70
CA LEU A 420 -18.28 -54.29 2.12
C LEU A 420 -19.31 -54.90 3.09
N ALA A 421 -18.96 -55.98 3.78
CA ALA A 421 -19.86 -56.63 4.74
C ALA A 421 -20.17 -55.77 5.99
N ASN A 422 -19.33 -54.77 6.31
CA ASN A 422 -19.52 -53.89 7.47
C ASN A 422 -20.07 -52.51 7.10
N ASN A 423 -20.07 -52.13 5.81
CA ASN A 423 -20.57 -50.84 5.31
C ASN A 423 -21.78 -50.97 4.37
N ALA A 424 -22.30 -52.19 4.18
CA ALA A 424 -23.63 -52.47 3.62
C ALA A 424 -24.64 -52.61 4.76
#